data_AF-A0A0S7YRM3-F1
#
_entry.id   AF-A0A0S7YRM3-F1
#
_cell.length_a   1.000
_cell.length_b   1.000
_cell.length_c   1.000
_cell.angle_alpha   90.00
_cell.angle_beta   90.00
_cell.angle_gamma   90.00
#
_symmetry.space_group_name_H-M   'P 1'
#
loop_
_entity.id
_entity.type
_entity.pdbx_description
1 polymer ?
#
loop_
_entity_poly.entity_id
_entity_poly.type
_entity_poly.pdbx_seq_one_letter_code
_entity_poly.pdbx_strand_id
1 'polypeptide(L)'
;MDKIDLRKERPDLWKASAKAPTMVDVPAMHFLMVDGEGEPNTSAAFQQAIEALYGLSYTLKFASKMGRGIDWKVMGIEGLWWADDPEAFRAGRKDEWRWTLLIAQPDVVTAEAVEAARETLRQKKNPAALDHVRLERFDEGLSAQMLHVGPYSEEGPTIERLHAFIRDEGYDLAGKHHEIYLSDPRRVAPEKLKTILRYPVE
;
A
#
# COMPACT_ATOMS: atom_id res chain seq x y z
N MET A 1 8.43 -22.50 14.88
CA MET A 1 8.49 -21.99 13.49
C MET A 1 8.48 -20.48 13.59
N ASP A 2 9.43 -19.81 12.95
CA ASP A 2 9.50 -18.35 13.03
C ASP A 2 8.33 -17.72 12.28
N LYS A 3 7.82 -16.63 12.84
CA LYS A 3 6.71 -15.87 12.27
C LYS A 3 7.20 -15.06 11.07
N ILE A 4 6.59 -15.27 9.90
CA ILE A 4 6.88 -14.53 8.66
C ILE A 4 6.68 -13.02 8.91
N ASP A 5 7.62 -12.22 8.43
CA ASP A 5 7.60 -10.76 8.59
C ASP A 5 8.26 -10.14 7.35
N LEU A 6 7.44 -9.75 6.37
CA LEU A 6 7.93 -9.26 5.07
C LEU A 6 8.85 -8.04 5.23
N ARG A 7 8.63 -7.20 6.26
CA ARG A 7 9.53 -6.06 6.58
C ARG A 7 10.93 -6.47 7.03
N LYS A 8 11.07 -7.69 7.57
CA LYS A 8 12.37 -8.26 7.93
C LYS A 8 13.00 -9.00 6.77
N GLU A 9 12.19 -9.67 5.96
CA GLU A 9 12.63 -10.43 4.79
C GLU A 9 13.09 -9.52 3.66
N ARG A 10 12.40 -8.39 3.46
CA ARG A 10 12.68 -7.37 2.45
C ARG A 10 12.73 -5.97 3.06
N PRO A 11 13.72 -5.69 3.91
CA PRO A 11 13.82 -4.40 4.58
C PRO A 11 14.01 -3.25 3.59
N ASP A 12 14.57 -3.51 2.41
CA ASP A 12 14.71 -2.58 1.30
C ASP A 12 13.37 -2.04 0.78
N LEU A 13 12.28 -2.81 0.87
CA LEU A 13 10.95 -2.38 0.42
C LEU A 13 10.19 -1.57 1.47
N TRP A 14 10.50 -1.73 2.77
CA TRP A 14 9.77 -1.09 3.86
C TRP A 14 10.65 -0.22 4.76
N LYS A 15 11.87 0.10 4.33
CA LYS A 15 12.77 1.06 4.98
C LYS A 15 13.41 1.94 3.91
N ALA A 16 13.06 3.22 3.94
CA ALA A 16 13.71 4.26 3.15
C ALA A 16 14.33 5.32 4.07
N SER A 17 15.31 6.05 3.54
CA SER A 17 15.92 7.19 4.23
C SER A 17 15.13 8.46 3.96
N ALA A 18 15.01 9.33 4.96
CA ALA A 18 14.52 10.70 4.76
C ALA A 18 15.63 11.66 4.28
N LYS A 19 16.89 11.20 4.29
CA LYS A 19 18.05 12.02 3.92
C LYS A 19 18.32 12.00 2.42
N ALA A 20 18.07 10.88 1.75
CA ALA A 20 18.32 10.72 0.32
C ALA A 20 17.34 9.71 -0.30
N PRO A 21 16.90 9.94 -1.55
CA PRO A 21 16.19 8.95 -2.35
C PRO A 21 17.12 7.79 -2.71
N THR A 22 16.53 6.63 -3.01
CA THR A 22 17.26 5.41 -3.39
C THR A 22 16.49 4.64 -4.45
N MET A 23 17.21 4.04 -5.40
CA MET A 23 16.63 3.04 -6.30
C MET A 23 16.35 1.73 -5.54
N VAL A 24 15.29 1.03 -5.95
CA VAL A 24 14.85 -0.24 -5.39
C VAL A 24 14.22 -1.10 -6.49
N ASP A 25 14.47 -2.41 -6.42
CA ASP A 25 13.81 -3.41 -7.27
C ASP A 25 12.69 -4.08 -6.46
N VAL A 26 11.45 -3.80 -6.88
CA VAL A 26 10.25 -4.32 -6.25
C VAL A 26 9.75 -5.49 -7.10
N PRO A 27 10.02 -6.75 -6.70
CA PRO A 27 9.59 -7.88 -7.50
C PRO A 27 8.07 -8.04 -7.45
N ALA A 28 7.56 -8.86 -8.34
CA ALA A 28 6.19 -9.35 -8.26
C ALA A 28 5.85 -9.96 -6.88
N MET A 29 4.90 -9.34 -6.17
CA MET A 29 4.43 -9.76 -4.84
C MET A 29 2.92 -9.95 -4.81
N HIS A 30 2.43 -10.74 -3.85
CA HIS A 30 0.99 -10.90 -3.64
C HIS A 30 0.42 -9.77 -2.79
N PHE A 31 -0.70 -9.19 -3.22
CA PHE A 31 -1.44 -8.19 -2.48
C PHE A 31 -2.92 -8.52 -2.48
N LEU A 32 -3.57 -8.24 -1.35
CA LEU A 32 -4.99 -7.96 -1.38
C LEU A 32 -5.17 -6.50 -1.80
N MET A 33 -6.05 -6.25 -2.77
CA MET A 33 -6.24 -4.94 -3.38
C MET A 33 -7.71 -4.56 -3.50
N VAL A 34 -8.03 -3.28 -3.36
CA VAL A 34 -9.35 -2.69 -3.64
C VAL A 34 -9.15 -1.38 -4.40
N ASP A 35 -9.85 -1.23 -5.51
CA ASP A 35 -9.84 0.00 -6.29
C ASP A 35 -10.97 0.94 -5.86
N GLY A 36 -10.77 2.23 -6.08
CA GLY A 36 -11.79 3.25 -5.88
C GLY A 36 -11.36 4.61 -6.40
N GLU A 37 -12.20 5.59 -6.13
CA GLU A 37 -12.04 6.97 -6.59
C GLU A 37 -12.52 7.97 -5.53
N GLY A 38 -12.15 9.23 -5.74
CA GLY A 38 -12.51 10.36 -4.91
C GLY A 38 -11.63 10.57 -3.69
N GLU A 39 -11.95 11.63 -2.94
CA GLU A 39 -11.11 12.13 -1.86
C GLU A 39 -11.05 11.15 -0.67
N PRO A 40 -9.86 10.72 -0.22
CA PRO A 40 -9.73 9.70 0.82
C PRO A 40 -10.23 10.14 2.20
N ASN A 41 -10.24 11.46 2.48
CA ASN A 41 -10.63 12.00 3.78
C ASN A 41 -12.16 12.01 4.00
N THR A 42 -12.93 12.02 2.93
CA THR A 42 -14.39 12.19 2.97
C THR A 42 -15.12 10.97 2.40
N SER A 43 -14.44 10.13 1.62
CA SER A 43 -15.00 8.95 0.99
C SER A 43 -15.28 7.81 1.98
N ALA A 44 -16.56 7.44 2.10
CA ALA A 44 -16.97 6.22 2.80
C ALA A 44 -16.39 4.96 2.13
N ALA A 45 -16.29 4.96 0.80
CA ALA A 45 -15.72 3.85 0.05
C ALA A 45 -14.25 3.60 0.42
N PHE A 46 -13.47 4.67 0.63
CA PHE A 46 -12.07 4.57 1.08
C PHE A 46 -11.96 3.89 2.45
N GLN A 47 -12.78 4.30 3.41
CA GLN A 47 -12.80 3.68 4.75
C GLN A 47 -13.28 2.22 4.72
N GLN A 48 -14.31 1.93 3.90
CA GLN A 48 -14.82 0.57 3.71
C GLN A 48 -13.79 -0.36 3.05
N ALA A 49 -12.99 0.16 2.10
CA ALA A 49 -11.89 -0.57 1.48
C ALA A 49 -10.81 -0.94 2.52
N ILE A 50 -10.37 0.02 3.35
CA ILE A 50 -9.43 -0.25 4.46
C ILE A 50 -9.98 -1.32 5.40
N GLU A 51 -11.25 -1.20 5.78
CA GLU A 51 -11.92 -2.15 6.67
C GLU A 51 -11.95 -3.57 6.09
N ALA A 52 -12.31 -3.71 4.81
CA ALA A 52 -12.35 -4.99 4.11
C ALA A 52 -10.95 -5.61 3.98
N LEU A 53 -9.95 -4.82 3.59
CA LEU A 53 -8.56 -5.27 3.41
C LEU A 53 -7.95 -5.80 4.72
N TYR A 54 -8.08 -5.05 5.81
CA TYR A 54 -7.62 -5.52 7.12
C TYR A 54 -8.43 -6.71 7.61
N GLY A 55 -9.76 -6.66 7.46
CA GLY A 55 -10.64 -7.76 7.86
C GLY A 55 -10.22 -9.08 7.21
N LEU A 56 -9.98 -9.06 5.89
CA LEU A 56 -9.60 -10.25 5.14
C LEU A 56 -8.17 -10.70 5.47
N SER A 57 -7.22 -9.76 5.57
CA SER A 57 -5.83 -10.05 5.95
C SER A 57 -5.71 -10.73 7.31
N TYR A 58 -6.45 -10.25 8.32
CA TYR A 58 -6.46 -10.88 9.65
C TYR A 58 -7.16 -12.23 9.63
N THR A 59 -8.27 -12.37 8.88
CA THR A 59 -8.99 -13.64 8.77
C THR A 59 -8.10 -14.72 8.13
N LEU A 60 -7.39 -14.39 7.04
CA LEU A 60 -6.38 -15.24 6.42
C LEU A 60 -5.30 -15.67 7.40
N LYS A 61 -4.70 -14.71 8.10
CA LYS A 61 -3.66 -14.96 9.08
C LYS A 61 -4.10 -15.96 10.16
N PHE A 62 -5.28 -15.74 10.75
CA PHE A 62 -5.77 -16.61 11.82
C PHE A 62 -6.16 -17.99 11.30
N ALA A 63 -6.79 -18.08 10.14
CA ALA A 63 -7.12 -19.35 9.50
C ALA A 63 -5.85 -20.17 9.20
N SER A 64 -4.82 -19.54 8.64
CA SER A 64 -3.53 -20.19 8.38
C SER A 64 -2.85 -20.66 9.67
N LYS A 65 -2.82 -19.80 10.71
CA LYS A 65 -2.22 -20.16 12.00
C LYS A 65 -2.90 -21.38 12.62
N MET A 66 -4.22 -21.47 12.53
CA MET A 66 -4.99 -22.58 13.11
C MET A 66 -4.95 -23.85 12.26
N GLY A 67 -5.04 -23.73 10.93
CA GLY A 67 -5.10 -24.89 10.04
C GLY A 67 -3.74 -25.47 9.66
N ARG A 68 -2.71 -24.63 9.55
CA ARG A 68 -1.37 -25.01 9.05
C ARG A 68 -0.23 -24.70 10.01
N GLY A 69 -0.49 -24.01 11.12
CA GLY A 69 0.56 -23.53 12.03
C GLY A 69 1.44 -22.41 11.47
N ILE A 70 1.14 -21.91 10.26
CA ILE A 70 1.91 -20.84 9.59
C ILE A 70 1.35 -19.50 10.04
N ASP A 71 2.21 -18.67 10.64
CA ASP A 71 1.86 -17.35 11.18
C ASP A 71 2.70 -16.24 10.54
N TRP A 72 2.09 -15.07 10.26
CA TRP A 72 2.80 -13.87 9.78
C TRP A 72 2.39 -12.58 10.47
N LYS A 73 3.16 -11.50 10.31
CA LYS A 73 2.68 -10.15 10.67
C LYS A 73 1.87 -9.58 9.52
N VAL A 74 0.64 -9.13 9.79
CA VAL A 74 -0.14 -8.36 8.82
C VAL A 74 0.61 -7.06 8.51
N MET A 75 0.72 -6.76 7.22
CA MET A 75 1.42 -5.58 6.72
C MET A 75 0.56 -4.32 6.87
N GLY A 76 1.20 -3.16 6.73
CA GLY A 76 0.48 -1.88 6.71
C GLY A 76 -0.34 -1.75 5.43
N ILE A 77 -1.29 -0.82 5.45
CA ILE A 77 -1.97 -0.38 4.24
C ILE A 77 -0.97 0.41 3.39
N GLU A 78 -1.10 0.27 2.09
CA GLU A 78 -0.38 1.00 1.06
C GLU A 78 -1.42 1.58 0.09
N GLY A 79 -1.04 2.55 -0.73
CA GLY A 79 -1.93 3.20 -1.70
C GLY A 79 -1.21 3.51 -3.00
N LEU A 80 -1.79 3.07 -4.11
CA LEU A 80 -1.43 3.54 -5.45
C LEU A 80 -2.36 4.68 -5.82
N TRP A 81 -1.83 5.77 -6.37
CA TRP A 81 -2.54 7.02 -6.65
C TRP A 81 -2.31 7.46 -8.09
N TRP A 82 -3.39 7.83 -8.76
CA TRP A 82 -3.35 8.43 -10.10
C TRP A 82 -4.60 9.27 -10.36
N ALA A 83 -4.61 9.99 -11.47
CA ALA A 83 -5.76 10.71 -11.98
C ALA A 83 -5.71 10.66 -13.51
N ASP A 84 -6.87 10.75 -14.17
CA ASP A 84 -6.91 10.81 -15.64
C ASP A 84 -6.31 12.12 -16.17
N ASP A 85 -6.51 13.23 -15.43
CA ASP A 85 -5.78 14.48 -15.60
C ASP A 85 -4.68 14.59 -14.53
N PRO A 86 -3.39 14.52 -14.91
CA PRO A 86 -2.27 14.72 -13.98
C PRO A 86 -2.32 16.05 -13.23
N GLU A 87 -2.99 17.07 -13.78
CA GLU A 87 -3.15 18.38 -13.14
C GLU A 87 -4.05 18.32 -11.89
N ALA A 88 -4.86 17.27 -11.73
CA ALA A 88 -5.70 17.07 -10.55
C ALA A 88 -4.88 17.04 -9.25
N PHE A 89 -3.66 16.49 -9.27
CA PHE A 89 -2.78 16.50 -8.10
C PHE A 89 -2.27 17.90 -7.78
N ARG A 90 -1.81 18.64 -8.80
CA ARG A 90 -1.28 20.00 -8.63
C ARG A 90 -2.35 21.00 -8.22
N ALA A 91 -3.56 20.87 -8.78
CA ALA A 91 -4.70 21.71 -8.46
C ALA A 91 -5.46 21.29 -7.20
N GLY A 92 -5.10 20.16 -6.58
CA GLY A 92 -5.76 19.65 -5.37
C GLY A 92 -7.20 19.18 -5.58
N ARG A 93 -7.57 18.79 -6.80
CA ARG A 93 -8.90 18.26 -7.16
C ARG A 93 -9.01 16.80 -6.76
N LYS A 94 -9.09 16.57 -5.44
CA LYS A 94 -9.05 15.23 -4.83
C LYS A 94 -10.23 14.34 -5.17
N ASP A 95 -11.33 14.93 -5.62
CA ASP A 95 -12.50 14.24 -6.15
C ASP A 95 -12.22 13.53 -7.47
N GLU A 96 -11.23 13.98 -8.25
CA GLU A 96 -10.78 13.33 -9.49
C GLU A 96 -9.72 12.23 -9.26
N TRP A 97 -9.31 12.02 -8.01
CA TRP A 97 -8.28 11.03 -7.69
C TRP A 97 -8.83 9.62 -7.84
N ARG A 98 -8.00 8.73 -8.36
CA ARG A 98 -8.20 7.30 -8.36
C ARG A 98 -7.14 6.64 -7.51
N TRP A 99 -7.53 5.55 -6.86
CA TRP A 99 -6.66 4.84 -5.97
C TRP A 99 -6.88 3.33 -5.99
N THR A 100 -5.81 2.62 -5.68
CA THR A 100 -5.84 1.21 -5.30
C THR A 100 -5.24 1.11 -3.92
N LEU A 101 -6.03 0.70 -2.93
CA LEU A 101 -5.51 0.37 -1.62
C LEU A 101 -5.08 -1.09 -1.58
N LEU A 102 -3.93 -1.36 -0.98
CA LEU A 102 -3.32 -2.68 -1.01
C LEU A 102 -2.63 -3.06 0.31
N ILE A 103 -2.65 -4.36 0.64
CA ILE A 103 -1.91 -4.96 1.77
C ILE A 103 -1.14 -6.18 1.26
N ALA A 104 0.19 -6.11 1.35
CA ALA A 104 1.08 -7.20 0.98
C ALA A 104 0.78 -8.48 1.78
N GLN A 105 0.73 -9.61 1.06
CA GLN A 105 0.50 -10.95 1.60
C GLN A 105 1.76 -11.81 1.39
N PRO A 106 2.09 -12.73 2.31
CA PRO A 106 3.15 -13.71 2.05
C PRO A 106 2.78 -14.70 0.96
N ASP A 107 3.78 -15.29 0.30
CA ASP A 107 3.60 -16.25 -0.80
C ASP A 107 2.84 -17.54 -0.43
N VAL A 108 2.68 -17.82 0.86
CA VAL A 108 1.88 -18.94 1.36
C VAL A 108 0.36 -18.70 1.27
N VAL A 109 -0.07 -17.51 0.84
CA VAL A 109 -1.47 -17.14 0.61
C VAL A 109 -1.85 -17.52 -0.82
N THR A 110 -2.89 -18.36 -0.94
CA THR A 110 -3.43 -18.83 -2.23
C THR A 110 -4.82 -18.27 -2.47
N ALA A 111 -5.30 -18.32 -3.71
CA ALA A 111 -6.66 -17.88 -4.07
C ALA A 111 -7.73 -18.64 -3.28
N GLU A 112 -7.57 -19.95 -3.09
CA GLU A 112 -8.52 -20.78 -2.33
C GLU A 112 -8.58 -20.36 -0.85
N ALA A 113 -7.43 -20.01 -0.27
CA ALA A 113 -7.37 -19.53 1.10
C ALA A 113 -8.06 -18.16 1.23
N VAL A 114 -7.93 -17.29 0.23
CA VAL A 114 -8.61 -15.98 0.17
C VAL A 114 -10.12 -16.17 0.11
N GLU A 115 -10.64 -17.04 -0.76
CA GLU A 115 -12.08 -17.26 -0.86
C GLU A 115 -12.67 -17.91 0.40
N ALA A 116 -11.98 -18.87 1.02
CA ALA A 116 -12.43 -19.42 2.31
C ALA A 116 -12.44 -18.36 3.43
N ALA A 117 -11.43 -17.49 3.47
CA ALA A 117 -11.37 -16.39 4.43
C ALA A 117 -12.45 -15.32 4.14
N ARG A 118 -12.77 -15.07 2.86
CA ARG A 118 -13.84 -14.16 2.44
C ARG A 118 -15.17 -14.62 2.99
N GLU A 119 -15.53 -15.88 2.81
CA GLU A 119 -16.80 -16.42 3.32
C GLU A 119 -16.87 -16.42 4.85
N THR A 120 -15.76 -16.70 5.52
CA THR A 120 -15.66 -16.58 6.98
C THR A 120 -15.91 -15.14 7.44
N LEU A 121 -15.29 -14.16 6.79
CA LEU A 121 -15.46 -12.75 7.11
C LEU A 121 -16.86 -12.23 6.77
N ARG A 122 -17.43 -12.71 5.66
CA ARG A 122 -18.81 -12.43 5.25
C ARG A 122 -19.79 -12.80 6.35
N GLN A 123 -19.70 -14.03 6.87
CA GLN A 123 -20.59 -14.49 7.95
C GLN A 123 -20.40 -13.69 9.25
N LYS A 124 -19.16 -13.27 9.55
CA LYS A 124 -18.83 -12.60 10.80
C LYS A 124 -19.16 -11.11 10.83
N LYS A 125 -18.93 -10.41 9.72
CA LYS A 125 -18.98 -8.94 9.68
C LYS A 125 -19.51 -8.36 8.37
N ASN A 126 -19.27 -9.04 7.24
CA ASN A 126 -19.70 -8.61 5.91
C ASN A 126 -19.35 -7.14 5.59
N PRO A 127 -18.07 -6.71 5.64
CA PRO A 127 -17.71 -5.33 5.33
C PRO A 127 -18.13 -4.98 3.89
N ALA A 128 -18.59 -3.74 3.69
CA ALA A 128 -19.24 -3.33 2.43
C ALA A 128 -18.36 -3.54 1.19
N ALA A 129 -17.04 -3.32 1.31
CA ALA A 129 -16.10 -3.49 0.20
C ALA A 129 -15.56 -4.92 0.05
N LEU A 130 -16.08 -5.91 0.80
CA LEU A 130 -15.53 -7.27 0.81
C LEU A 130 -15.44 -7.86 -0.60
N ASP A 131 -16.51 -7.75 -1.38
CA ASP A 131 -16.59 -8.32 -2.72
C ASP A 131 -15.74 -7.59 -3.76
N HIS A 132 -15.22 -6.41 -3.42
CA HIS A 132 -14.28 -5.66 -4.25
C HIS A 132 -12.81 -6.01 -3.95
N VAL A 133 -12.53 -6.80 -2.91
CA VAL A 133 -11.16 -7.23 -2.60
C VAL A 133 -10.72 -8.33 -3.55
N ARG A 134 -9.66 -8.08 -4.32
CA ARG A 134 -8.97 -9.06 -5.17
C ARG A 134 -7.63 -9.48 -4.59
N LEU A 135 -7.20 -10.70 -4.86
CA LEU A 135 -5.81 -11.13 -4.69
C LEU A 135 -5.10 -10.97 -6.03
N GLU A 136 -4.04 -10.18 -6.07
CA GLU A 136 -3.27 -9.93 -7.29
C GLU A 136 -1.78 -10.12 -7.05
N ARG A 137 -1.08 -10.63 -8.07
CA ARG A 137 0.37 -10.61 -8.13
C ARG A 137 0.79 -9.34 -8.87
N PHE A 138 1.27 -8.35 -8.13
CA PHE A 138 1.62 -7.03 -8.65
C PHE A 138 3.13 -6.88 -8.73
N ASP A 139 3.61 -6.56 -9.93
CA ASP A 139 5.01 -6.33 -10.26
C ASP A 139 5.22 -4.83 -10.48
N GLU A 140 5.79 -4.16 -9.47
CA GLU A 140 6.06 -2.72 -9.53
C GLU A 140 7.40 -2.44 -10.24
N GLY A 141 8.32 -3.40 -10.22
CA GLY A 141 9.58 -3.33 -10.95
C GLY A 141 10.58 -2.34 -10.35
N LEU A 142 11.39 -1.74 -11.22
CA LEU A 142 12.39 -0.75 -10.82
C LEU A 142 11.69 0.53 -10.37
N SER A 143 12.05 1.03 -9.19
CA SER A 143 11.46 2.25 -8.64
C SER A 143 12.50 3.09 -7.89
N ALA A 144 12.19 4.37 -7.72
CA ALA A 144 12.86 5.21 -6.74
C ALA A 144 11.95 5.43 -5.53
N GLN A 145 12.52 5.44 -4.33
CA GLN A 145 11.75 5.69 -3.11
C GLN A 145 12.47 6.59 -2.11
N MET A 146 11.70 7.28 -1.28
CA MET A 146 12.21 8.13 -0.21
C MET A 146 11.22 8.18 0.96
N LEU A 147 11.72 8.27 2.18
CA LEU A 147 10.88 8.44 3.36
C LEU A 147 10.47 9.91 3.51
N HIS A 148 9.17 10.17 3.51
CA HIS A 148 8.58 11.39 4.01
C HIS A 148 8.33 11.30 5.53
N VAL A 149 8.64 12.38 6.25
CA VAL A 149 8.31 12.54 7.67
C VAL A 149 7.55 13.83 7.86
N GLY A 150 6.27 13.74 8.22
CA GLY A 150 5.36 14.88 8.28
C GLY A 150 3.96 14.55 7.78
N PRO A 151 3.05 15.54 7.79
CA PRO A 151 1.69 15.35 7.29
C PRO A 151 1.67 15.17 5.76
N TYR A 152 0.70 14.39 5.26
CA TYR A 152 0.56 14.11 3.82
C TYR A 152 0.46 15.38 2.94
N SER A 153 -0.06 16.48 3.49
CA SER A 153 -0.12 17.78 2.80
C SER A 153 1.25 18.42 2.53
N GLU A 154 2.31 17.93 3.15
CA GLU A 154 3.69 18.46 3.04
C GLU A 154 4.62 17.50 2.28
N GLU A 155 4.08 16.54 1.53
CA GLU A 155 4.86 15.58 0.74
C GLU A 155 5.55 16.22 -0.47
N GLY A 156 5.07 17.38 -0.95
CA GLY A 156 5.54 18.07 -2.15
C GLY A 156 7.07 18.17 -2.28
N PRO A 157 7.80 18.71 -1.29
CA PRO A 157 9.26 18.77 -1.33
C PRO A 157 9.96 17.40 -1.39
N THR A 158 9.34 16.35 -0.83
CA THR A 158 9.89 14.98 -0.91
C THR A 158 9.70 14.41 -2.32
N ILE A 159 8.52 14.63 -2.92
CA ILE A 159 8.20 14.25 -4.30
C ILE A 159 9.13 14.96 -5.29
N GLU A 160 9.34 16.28 -5.14
CA GLU A 160 10.23 17.06 -6.00
C GLU A 160 11.67 16.52 -5.98
N ARG A 161 12.17 16.15 -4.79
CA ARG A 161 13.50 15.53 -4.64
C ARG A 161 13.59 14.16 -5.29
N LEU A 162 12.54 13.35 -5.17
CA LEU A 162 12.45 12.06 -5.86
C LEU A 162 12.46 12.24 -7.37
N HIS A 163 11.64 13.14 -7.91
CA HIS A 163 11.59 13.41 -9.35
C HIS A 163 12.92 13.95 -9.89
N ALA A 164 13.61 14.80 -9.13
CA ALA A 164 14.94 15.26 -9.50
C ALA A 164 15.95 14.10 -9.55
N PHE A 165 15.97 13.25 -8.52
CA PHE A 165 16.84 12.09 -8.49
C PHE A 165 16.58 11.10 -9.63
N ILE A 166 15.31 10.81 -9.94
CA ILE A 166 14.93 9.92 -11.05
C ILE A 166 15.48 10.43 -12.38
N ARG A 167 15.34 11.74 -12.65
CA ARG A 167 15.92 12.36 -13.85
C ARG A 167 17.45 12.33 -13.86
N ASP A 168 18.09 12.59 -12.72
CA ASP A 168 19.55 12.59 -12.59
C ASP A 168 20.15 11.18 -12.80
N GLU A 169 19.41 10.13 -12.42
CA GLU A 169 19.75 8.73 -12.70
C GLU A 169 19.43 8.30 -14.16
N GLY A 170 18.82 9.19 -14.95
CA GLY A 170 18.56 8.98 -16.38
C GLY A 170 17.29 8.19 -16.70
N TYR A 171 16.33 8.13 -15.78
CA TYR A 171 15.05 7.45 -15.97
C TYR A 171 13.88 8.43 -16.13
N ASP A 172 12.78 7.92 -16.72
CA ASP A 172 11.49 8.59 -16.74
C ASP A 172 10.54 8.00 -15.68
N LEU A 173 9.51 8.77 -15.29
CA LEU A 173 8.46 8.29 -14.38
C LEU A 173 7.53 7.31 -15.11
N ALA A 174 7.23 6.19 -14.47
CA ALA A 174 6.28 5.19 -14.96
C ALA A 174 5.21 4.86 -13.92
N GLY A 175 4.12 4.23 -14.37
CA GLY A 175 3.10 3.67 -13.47
C GLY A 175 2.38 4.69 -12.57
N LYS A 176 2.12 4.29 -11.32
CA LYS A 176 1.30 5.03 -10.34
C LYS A 176 2.17 5.50 -9.17
N HIS A 177 1.85 6.65 -8.58
CA HIS A 177 2.47 7.10 -7.33
C HIS A 177 2.10 6.13 -6.20
N HIS A 178 3.09 5.60 -5.49
CA HIS A 178 2.90 4.58 -4.47
C HIS A 178 3.29 5.12 -3.08
N GLU A 179 2.33 5.12 -2.15
CA GLU A 179 2.51 5.50 -0.76
C GLU A 179 2.42 4.29 0.16
N ILE A 180 3.43 4.12 1.02
CA ILE A 180 3.49 3.05 2.02
C ILE A 180 3.39 3.67 3.42
N TYR A 181 2.26 3.49 4.09
CA TYR A 181 1.96 4.13 5.37
C TYR A 181 2.58 3.35 6.53
N LEU A 182 3.71 3.83 7.04
CA LEU A 182 4.41 3.19 8.16
C LEU A 182 3.83 3.58 9.53
N SER A 183 3.06 4.68 9.58
CA SER A 183 2.43 5.21 10.79
C SER A 183 0.91 5.14 10.71
N ASP A 184 0.26 4.94 11.86
CA ASP A 184 -1.20 5.05 11.97
C ASP A 184 -1.57 6.51 12.33
N PRO A 185 -2.23 7.26 11.43
CA PRO A 185 -2.56 8.67 11.66
C PRO A 185 -3.53 8.90 12.83
N ARG A 186 -4.20 7.85 13.32
CA ARG A 186 -5.04 7.93 14.53
C ARG A 186 -4.23 7.86 15.82
N ARG A 187 -2.96 7.49 15.74
CA ARG A 187 -2.09 7.19 16.90
C ARG A 187 -0.82 8.02 16.94
N VAL A 188 -0.42 8.59 15.80
CA VAL A 188 0.83 9.33 15.63
C VAL A 188 0.47 10.76 15.25
N ALA A 189 1.11 11.72 15.91
CA ALA A 189 0.91 13.14 15.60
C ALA A 189 1.37 13.45 14.17
N PRO A 190 0.72 14.38 13.45
CA PRO A 190 0.98 14.64 12.02
C PRO A 190 2.46 14.87 11.68
N GLU A 191 3.19 15.60 12.52
CA GLU A 191 4.61 15.92 12.34
C GLU A 191 5.56 14.73 12.52
N LYS A 192 5.04 13.58 12.97
CA LYS A 192 5.79 12.33 13.18
C LYS A 192 5.32 11.20 12.27
N LEU A 193 4.34 11.45 11.39
CA LEU A 193 3.91 10.47 10.42
C LEU A 193 5.07 10.11 9.50
N LYS A 194 5.07 8.86 9.06
CA LYS A 194 6.11 8.27 8.23
C LYS A 194 5.43 7.55 7.06
N THR A 195 5.75 8.00 5.86
CA THR A 195 5.25 7.45 4.60
C THR A 195 6.44 7.25 3.67
N ILE A 196 6.62 6.05 3.11
CA ILE A 196 7.56 5.91 2.00
C ILE A 196 6.79 6.31 0.74
N LEU A 197 7.34 7.27 0.01
CA LEU A 197 6.88 7.64 -1.32
C LEU A 197 7.74 6.89 -2.33
N ARG A 198 7.11 6.22 -3.28
CA ARG A 198 7.76 5.42 -4.31
C ARG A 198 7.16 5.72 -5.68
N TYR A 199 8.02 5.83 -6.67
CA TYR A 199 7.67 6.04 -8.06
C TYR A 199 8.34 4.97 -8.93
N PRO A 200 7.57 4.19 -9.72
CA PRO A 200 8.12 3.32 -10.74
C PRO A 200 8.86 4.14 -11.81
N VAL A 201 9.85 3.52 -12.45
CA VAL A 201 10.66 4.15 -13.50
C VAL A 201 10.90 3.22 -14.70
N GLU A 202 11.20 3.80 -15.86
CA GLU A 202 11.59 3.08 -17.10
C GLU A 202 12.75 3.74 -17.85
#